data_AF-A0A4S5C1N7-F1
#
_entry.id   AF-A0A4S5C1N7-F1
#
_cell.length_a   1.000
_cell.length_b   1.000
_cell.length_c   1.000
_cell.angle_alpha   90.00
_cell.angle_beta   90.00
_cell.angle_gamma   90.00
#
_symmetry.space_group_name_H-M   'P 1'
#
loop_
_entity.id
_entity.type
_entity.pdbx_description
1 polymer ?
#
loop_
_entity_poly.entity_id
_entity_poly.type
_entity_poly.pdbx_seq_one_letter_code
_entity_poly.pdbx_strand_id
1 'polypeptide(L)'
;MARRVSPRPDGAGLVGRLAGQTRPVLLVVDYAETHTALTSTLLTTLEERATRTPIRLLLVARGGGDWWEELTGRHPLAENGQTVTLPPVEDSGPDRTALFTDAASTFARRLADLDPAVDWADRFRKVQTGIPDLSDPGFGLVLAVHMAALTALLDQPTSGDGGSPEQVADRLLQHEKRYWTDTARTRGIDRSAGSLEQAIAAATLCGATNPDEAAAALARLPALTGTDGTTHDLRNRTAHWLAGLYPPAPDQTGQFWGGISPDRLAEHFLARHLTGNPD
;
A
#
# COMPACT_ATOMS: atom_id res chain seq x y z
N MET A 1 20.54 7.85 -22.67
CA MET A 1 20.43 9.26 -22.25
C MET A 1 19.57 9.30 -20.99
N ALA A 2 20.21 9.21 -19.83
CA ALA A 2 19.54 8.98 -18.55
C ALA A 2 18.87 10.28 -18.05
N ARG A 3 17.54 10.28 -17.95
CA ARG A 3 16.78 11.32 -17.25
C ARG A 3 17.18 11.25 -15.77
N ARG A 4 17.95 12.24 -15.31
CA ARG A 4 18.19 12.45 -13.88
C ARG A 4 16.84 12.73 -13.22
N VAL A 5 16.41 11.83 -12.33
CA VAL A 5 15.35 12.12 -11.38
C VAL A 5 15.94 13.15 -10.41
N SER A 6 15.45 14.38 -10.48
CA SER A 6 15.83 15.43 -9.52
C SER A 6 15.42 14.98 -8.11
N PRO A 7 16.24 15.26 -7.08
CA PRO A 7 15.82 15.02 -5.69
C PRO A 7 14.51 15.78 -5.42
N ARG A 8 13.59 15.13 -4.69
CA ARG A 8 12.34 15.77 -4.27
C ARG A 8 12.71 17.03 -3.46
N PRO A 9 12.24 18.22 -3.84
CA PRO A 9 12.47 19.41 -3.03
C PRO A 9 11.81 19.20 -1.67
N ASP A 10 12.50 19.63 -0.62
CA ASP A 10 11.87 19.93 0.66
C ASP A 10 10.69 20.89 0.46
N GLY A 11 9.69 20.83 1.35
CA GLY A 11 8.49 21.68 1.25
C GLY A 11 8.84 23.17 1.13
N ALA A 12 9.93 23.60 1.77
CA ALA A 12 10.44 24.98 1.69
C ALA A 12 10.98 25.36 0.29
N GLY A 13 11.72 24.47 -0.38
CA GLY A 13 12.23 24.72 -1.73
C GLY A 13 11.13 24.72 -2.80
N LEU A 14 10.05 23.97 -2.59
CA LEU A 14 8.87 24.00 -3.45
C LEU A 14 8.12 25.34 -3.36
N VAL A 15 7.92 25.84 -2.14
CA VAL A 15 7.26 27.14 -1.86
C VAL A 15 8.02 28.30 -2.50
N GLY A 16 9.34 28.36 -2.32
CA GLY A 16 10.17 29.41 -2.92
C GLY A 16 10.13 29.41 -4.46
N ARG A 17 10.04 28.23 -5.08
CA ARG A 17 9.89 28.11 -6.54
C ARG A 17 8.51 28.51 -7.04
N LEU A 18 7.46 28.36 -6.24
CA LEU A 18 6.09 28.71 -6.60
C LEU A 18 5.84 30.22 -6.58
N ALA A 19 6.46 30.92 -5.62
CA ALA A 19 6.39 32.38 -5.53
C ALA A 19 6.98 33.07 -6.78
N GLY A 20 8.06 32.51 -7.36
CA GLY A 20 8.77 33.07 -8.52
C GLY A 20 8.33 32.54 -9.89
N GLN A 21 7.23 31.78 -9.98
CA GLN A 21 6.91 31.05 -11.21
C GLN A 21 6.32 31.93 -12.31
N THR A 22 6.94 31.88 -13.50
CA THR A 22 6.56 32.70 -14.68
C THR A 22 5.77 31.94 -15.74
N ARG A 23 5.56 30.63 -15.55
CA ARG A 23 4.76 29.78 -16.46
C ARG A 23 3.58 29.11 -15.74
N PRO A 24 2.48 28.82 -16.46
CA PRO A 24 1.37 28.05 -15.90
C PRO A 24 1.83 26.71 -15.31
N VAL A 25 1.33 26.32 -14.14
CA VAL A 25 1.68 25.06 -13.45
C VAL A 25 0.44 24.35 -12.93
N LEU A 26 0.41 23.03 -13.06
CA LEU A 26 -0.47 22.15 -12.29
C LEU A 26 0.35 21.49 -11.19
N LEU A 27 -0.05 21.71 -9.94
CA LEU A 27 0.44 20.99 -8.77
C LEU A 27 -0.56 19.89 -8.43
N VAL A 28 -0.07 18.67 -8.28
CA VAL A 28 -0.89 17.54 -7.81
C VAL A 28 -0.33 17.11 -6.47
N VAL A 29 -1.16 17.13 -5.44
CA VAL A 29 -0.85 16.54 -4.14
C VAL A 29 -1.70 15.27 -4.05
N ASP A 30 -1.03 14.14 -4.19
CA ASP A 30 -1.65 12.83 -3.98
C ASP A 30 -1.67 12.53 -2.48
N TYR A 31 -2.72 11.84 -2.01
CA TYR A 31 -2.98 11.65 -0.58
C TYR A 31 -2.91 12.96 0.21
N ALA A 32 -3.64 13.99 -0.23
CA ALA A 32 -3.62 15.32 0.38
C ALA A 32 -4.02 15.30 1.86
N GLU A 33 -4.85 14.33 2.27
CA GLU A 33 -5.29 14.10 3.65
C GLU A 33 -4.15 13.73 4.61
N THR A 34 -3.05 13.14 4.12
CA THR A 34 -1.88 12.81 4.94
C THR A 34 -0.82 13.92 4.93
N HIS A 35 -0.99 14.93 4.08
CA HIS A 35 -0.03 16.02 3.86
C HIS A 35 -0.61 17.39 4.23
N THR A 36 -1.48 17.45 5.25
CA THR A 36 -2.23 18.67 5.62
C THR A 36 -1.33 19.89 5.85
N ALA A 37 -0.18 19.74 6.49
CA ALA A 37 0.78 20.83 6.72
C ALA A 37 1.37 21.39 5.41
N LEU A 38 1.75 20.51 4.47
CA LEU A 38 2.23 20.89 3.15
C LEU A 38 1.12 21.59 2.35
N THR A 39 -0.07 21.00 2.32
CA THR A 39 -1.24 21.54 1.62
C THR A 39 -1.60 22.94 2.14
N SER A 40 -1.61 23.12 3.45
CA SER A 40 -1.83 24.43 4.10
C SER A 40 -0.77 25.46 3.68
N THR A 41 0.51 25.07 3.69
CA THR A 41 1.61 25.95 3.26
C THR A 41 1.49 26.35 1.79
N LEU A 42 1.11 25.41 0.92
CA LEU A 42 0.88 25.66 -0.50
C LEU A 42 -0.27 26.65 -0.73
N LEU A 43 -1.38 26.49 -0.02
CA LEU A 43 -2.54 27.38 -0.11
C LEU A 43 -2.19 28.81 0.34
N THR A 44 -1.57 28.98 1.52
CA THR A 44 -1.08 30.29 1.98
C THR A 44 -0.18 30.95 0.95
N THR A 45 0.78 30.19 0.39
CA THR A 45 1.70 30.71 -0.63
C THR A 45 0.97 31.18 -1.88
N LEU A 46 -0.08 30.47 -2.30
CA LEU A 46 -0.87 30.81 -3.50
C LEU A 46 -1.77 32.02 -3.25
N GLU A 47 -2.30 32.17 -2.03
CA GLU A 47 -3.13 33.30 -1.60
C GLU A 47 -2.34 34.61 -1.51
N GLU A 48 -1.12 34.56 -0.98
CA GLU A 48 -0.26 35.73 -0.77
C GLU A 48 0.49 36.18 -2.04
N ARG A 49 0.37 35.43 -3.13
CA ARG A 49 1.24 35.63 -4.29
C ARG A 49 0.84 36.85 -5.12
N ALA A 50 1.80 37.76 -5.33
CA ALA A 50 1.61 38.93 -6.19
C ALA A 50 1.54 38.61 -7.71
N THR A 51 2.04 37.45 -8.14
CA THR A 51 2.15 37.10 -9.57
C THR A 51 0.82 36.60 -10.14
N ARG A 52 0.47 37.01 -11.37
CA ARG A 52 -0.75 36.60 -12.08
C ARG A 52 -0.64 35.31 -12.90
N THR A 53 0.50 34.62 -12.86
CA THR A 53 0.71 33.37 -13.59
C THR A 53 -0.25 32.28 -13.10
N PRO A 54 -1.08 31.64 -13.92
CA PRO A 54 -2.08 30.70 -13.42
C PRO A 54 -1.41 29.44 -12.82
N ILE A 55 -1.78 29.12 -11.58
CA ILE A 55 -1.44 27.84 -10.94
C ILE A 55 -2.73 27.12 -10.58
N ARG A 56 -2.80 25.84 -10.92
CA ARG A 56 -3.87 24.93 -10.50
C ARG A 56 -3.32 24.00 -9.44
N LEU A 57 -4.04 23.88 -8.32
CA LEU A 57 -3.75 22.91 -7.28
C LEU A 57 -4.83 21.84 -7.33
N LEU A 58 -4.43 20.60 -7.61
CA LEU A 58 -5.28 19.42 -7.57
C LEU A 58 -4.90 18.61 -6.33
N LEU A 59 -5.85 18.49 -5.40
CA LEU A 59 -5.72 17.68 -4.21
C LEU A 59 -6.48 16.39 -4.44
N VAL A 60 -5.77 15.26 -4.39
CA VAL A 60 -6.36 13.93 -4.51
C VAL A 60 -6.38 13.31 -3.12
N ALA A 61 -7.54 12.80 -2.71
CA ALA A 61 -7.73 12.20 -1.41
C ALA A 61 -8.72 11.04 -1.51
N ARG A 62 -8.65 10.10 -0.56
CA ARG A 62 -9.63 9.00 -0.44
C ARG A 62 -11.01 9.50 -0.01
N GLY A 63 -11.08 10.65 0.65
CA GLY A 63 -12.32 11.28 1.08
C GLY A 63 -12.11 12.67 1.66
N GLY A 64 -13.19 13.45 1.73
CA GLY A 64 -13.19 14.80 2.30
C GLY A 64 -12.94 14.82 3.81
N GLY A 65 -13.77 14.15 4.62
CA GLY A 65 -13.57 14.04 6.08
C GLY A 65 -13.25 15.35 6.82
N ASP A 66 -12.80 15.22 8.06
CA ASP A 66 -12.55 16.36 8.95
C ASP A 66 -11.40 17.26 8.43
N TRP A 67 -10.39 16.67 7.79
CA TRP A 67 -9.23 17.41 7.29
C TRP A 67 -9.63 18.43 6.20
N TRP A 68 -10.60 18.09 5.34
CA TRP A 68 -11.06 18.97 4.27
C TRP A 68 -11.92 20.12 4.83
N GLU A 69 -12.77 19.83 5.82
CA GLU A 69 -13.54 20.87 6.52
C GLU A 69 -12.61 21.86 7.22
N GLU A 70 -11.59 21.37 7.92
CA GLU A 70 -10.60 22.22 8.59
C GLU A 70 -9.75 23.03 7.59
N LEU A 71 -9.44 22.46 6.42
CA LEU A 71 -8.66 23.13 5.39
C LEU A 71 -9.46 24.24 4.70
N THR A 72 -10.71 23.96 4.31
CA THR A 72 -11.60 24.94 3.67
C THR A 72 -11.99 26.07 4.63
N GLY A 73 -12.17 25.78 5.93
CA GLY A 73 -12.41 26.81 6.94
C GLY A 73 -11.22 27.76 7.19
N ARG A 74 -10.00 27.39 6.77
CA ARG A 74 -8.77 28.20 6.95
C ARG A 74 -8.32 28.93 5.69
N HIS A 75 -8.61 28.39 4.51
CA HIS A 75 -8.07 28.87 3.24
C HIS A 75 -9.18 29.16 2.23
N PRO A 76 -9.46 30.45 1.95
CA PRO A 76 -10.47 30.84 0.96
C PRO A 76 -10.28 30.21 -0.42
N LEU A 77 -9.03 29.94 -0.86
CA LEU A 77 -8.82 29.26 -2.14
C LEU A 77 -9.32 27.81 -2.14
N ALA A 78 -9.24 27.11 -1.00
CA ALA A 78 -9.76 25.76 -0.87
C ALA A 78 -11.29 25.76 -0.79
N GLU A 79 -11.88 26.69 -0.03
CA GLU A 79 -13.34 26.87 0.07
C GLU A 79 -13.98 27.12 -1.31
N ASN A 80 -13.35 27.96 -2.14
CA ASN A 80 -13.82 28.24 -3.50
C ASN A 80 -13.40 27.17 -4.54
N GLY A 81 -12.74 26.11 -4.09
CA GLY A 81 -12.26 25.01 -4.92
C GLY A 81 -13.39 24.09 -5.37
N GLN A 82 -13.27 23.54 -6.59
CA GLN A 82 -14.19 22.51 -7.05
C GLN A 82 -13.83 21.16 -6.44
N THR A 83 -14.76 20.57 -5.67
CA THR A 83 -14.65 19.18 -5.22
C THR A 83 -15.33 18.27 -6.23
N VAL A 84 -14.61 17.27 -6.74
CA VAL A 84 -15.14 16.28 -7.69
C VAL A 84 -15.06 14.91 -7.05
N THR A 85 -16.21 14.34 -6.68
CA THR A 85 -16.29 12.93 -6.27
C THR A 85 -16.13 12.07 -7.51
N LEU A 86 -15.08 11.25 -7.54
CA LEU A 86 -14.88 10.30 -8.61
C LEU A 86 -15.84 9.11 -8.41
N PRO A 87 -16.68 8.77 -9.41
CA PRO A 87 -17.53 7.60 -9.31
C PRO A 87 -16.67 6.33 -9.27
N PRO A 88 -17.21 5.20 -8.77
CA PRO A 88 -16.60 3.90 -8.95
C PRO A 88 -16.26 3.68 -10.41
N VAL A 89 -15.16 2.96 -10.66
CA VAL A 89 -14.67 2.72 -12.02
C VAL A 89 -15.72 1.98 -12.88
N GLU A 90 -16.70 1.30 -12.28
CA GLU A 90 -17.72 0.50 -12.96
C GLU A 90 -18.61 1.24 -13.98
N ASP A 91 -18.94 2.51 -13.77
CA ASP A 91 -19.94 3.19 -14.62
C ASP A 91 -19.44 3.47 -16.06
N SER A 92 -18.14 3.36 -16.30
CA SER A 92 -17.50 3.52 -17.63
C SER A 92 -16.13 2.81 -17.74
N GLY A 93 -15.92 1.80 -16.89
CA GLY A 93 -14.60 1.22 -16.63
C GLY A 93 -14.04 0.37 -17.76
N PRO A 94 -12.73 0.10 -17.75
CA PRO A 94 -12.12 -0.88 -18.66
C PRO A 94 -12.77 -2.25 -18.44
N ASP A 95 -12.89 -3.02 -19.53
CA ASP A 95 -13.33 -4.42 -19.47
C ASP A 95 -12.52 -5.16 -18.40
N ARG A 96 -13.21 -5.68 -17.37
CA ARG A 96 -12.60 -6.39 -16.24
C ARG A 96 -11.73 -7.55 -16.71
N THR A 97 -12.12 -8.21 -17.79
CA THR A 97 -11.38 -9.31 -18.43
C THR A 97 -10.07 -8.81 -19.02
N ALA A 98 -10.09 -7.67 -19.71
CA ALA A 98 -8.91 -7.04 -20.27
C ALA A 98 -7.95 -6.56 -19.16
N LEU A 99 -8.49 -5.91 -18.12
CA LEU A 99 -7.74 -5.47 -16.95
C LEU A 99 -7.07 -6.64 -16.22
N PHE A 100 -7.82 -7.72 -15.99
CA PHE A 100 -7.30 -8.96 -15.41
C PHE A 100 -6.15 -9.53 -16.25
N THR A 101 -6.34 -9.60 -17.58
CA THR A 101 -5.35 -10.18 -18.50
C THR A 101 -4.06 -9.36 -18.51
N ASP A 102 -4.16 -8.02 -18.55
CA ASP A 102 -3.00 -7.13 -18.50
C ASP A 102 -2.23 -7.23 -17.18
N ALA A 103 -2.97 -7.26 -16.07
CA ALA A 103 -2.40 -7.44 -14.73
C ALA A 103 -1.70 -8.81 -14.62
N ALA A 104 -2.35 -9.90 -15.03
CA ALA A 104 -1.77 -11.24 -15.01
C ALA A 104 -0.51 -11.32 -15.88
N SER A 105 -0.52 -10.72 -17.07
CA SER A 105 0.67 -10.67 -17.94
C SER A 105 1.83 -9.93 -17.27
N THR A 106 1.53 -8.82 -16.62
CA THR A 106 2.54 -8.01 -15.92
C THR A 106 3.09 -8.71 -14.69
N PHE A 107 2.24 -9.32 -13.87
CA PHE A 107 2.67 -10.10 -12.71
C PHE A 107 3.51 -11.31 -13.13
N ALA A 108 3.10 -12.07 -14.16
CA ALA A 108 3.87 -13.22 -14.62
C ALA A 108 5.30 -12.85 -15.03
N ARG A 109 5.48 -11.71 -15.72
CA ARG A 109 6.82 -11.19 -16.06
C ARG A 109 7.64 -10.84 -14.82
N ARG A 110 7.03 -10.16 -13.84
CA ARG A 110 7.73 -9.77 -12.60
C ARG A 110 8.05 -10.94 -11.70
N LEU A 111 7.17 -11.93 -11.63
CA LEU A 111 7.40 -13.16 -10.87
C LEU A 111 8.51 -13.98 -11.51
N ALA A 112 8.67 -13.97 -12.83
CA ALA A 112 9.82 -14.61 -13.49
C ALA A 112 11.18 -13.99 -13.10
N ASP A 113 11.21 -12.67 -12.83
CA ASP A 113 12.41 -12.00 -12.31
C ASP A 113 12.71 -12.41 -10.85
N LEU A 114 11.69 -12.71 -10.05
CA LEU A 114 11.79 -13.00 -8.61
C LEU A 114 12.00 -14.49 -8.29
N ASP A 115 11.32 -15.36 -9.02
CA ASP A 115 11.38 -16.81 -8.87
C ASP A 115 11.50 -17.47 -10.26
N PRO A 116 12.72 -17.54 -10.80
CA PRO A 116 12.98 -18.13 -12.11
C PRO A 116 12.82 -19.65 -12.15
N ALA A 117 12.62 -20.32 -10.99
CA ALA A 117 12.43 -21.76 -10.93
C ALA A 117 11.04 -22.20 -11.42
N VAL A 118 10.08 -21.27 -11.46
CA VAL A 118 8.71 -21.52 -11.90
C VAL A 118 8.51 -21.00 -13.34
N ASP A 119 7.88 -21.81 -14.19
CA ASP A 119 7.47 -21.38 -15.54
C ASP A 119 6.22 -20.49 -15.46
N TRP A 120 6.42 -19.21 -15.13
CA TRP A 120 5.35 -18.22 -15.05
C TRP A 120 4.68 -17.93 -16.38
N ALA A 121 5.38 -18.13 -17.50
CA ALA A 121 4.82 -17.97 -18.84
C ALA A 121 3.79 -19.08 -19.13
N ASP A 122 4.07 -20.32 -18.73
CA ASP A 122 3.10 -21.42 -18.78
C ASP A 122 1.89 -21.18 -17.87
N ARG A 123 2.13 -20.71 -16.63
CA ARG A 123 1.02 -20.35 -15.72
C ARG A 123 0.13 -19.26 -16.30
N PHE A 124 0.71 -18.20 -16.86
CA PHE A 124 -0.05 -17.15 -17.52
C PHE A 124 -0.89 -17.68 -18.69
N ARG A 125 -0.33 -18.56 -19.54
CA ARG A 125 -1.09 -19.20 -20.64
C ARG A 125 -2.31 -19.97 -20.11
N LYS A 126 -2.16 -20.71 -19.01
CA LYS A 126 -3.27 -21.45 -18.38
C LYS A 126 -4.33 -20.51 -17.81
N VAL A 127 -3.92 -19.46 -17.11
CA VAL A 127 -4.81 -18.42 -16.57
C VAL A 127 -5.59 -17.72 -17.70
N GLN A 128 -4.93 -17.43 -18.83
CA GLN A 128 -5.57 -16.80 -19.98
C GLN A 128 -6.66 -17.68 -20.63
N THR A 129 -6.52 -19.01 -20.58
CA THR A 129 -7.54 -19.94 -21.09
C THR A 129 -8.69 -20.19 -20.10
N GLY A 130 -8.52 -19.81 -18.83
CA GLY A 130 -9.46 -20.06 -17.75
C GLY A 130 -9.63 -18.83 -16.87
N ILE A 131 -9.98 -17.70 -17.48
CA ILE A 131 -10.21 -16.45 -16.74
C ILE A 131 -11.38 -16.69 -15.76
N PRO A 132 -11.21 -16.36 -14.47
CA PRO A 132 -12.26 -16.52 -13.48
C PRO A 132 -13.48 -15.65 -13.81
N ASP A 133 -14.64 -16.01 -13.28
CA ASP A 133 -15.80 -15.12 -13.33
C ASP A 133 -15.51 -13.85 -12.47
N LEU A 134 -15.64 -12.68 -13.09
CA LEU A 134 -15.43 -11.37 -12.49
C LEU A 134 -16.74 -10.54 -12.45
N SER A 135 -17.88 -11.23 -12.54
CA SER A 135 -19.22 -10.61 -12.53
C SER A 135 -19.62 -10.03 -11.19
N ASP A 136 -19.03 -10.49 -10.08
CA ASP A 136 -19.28 -9.98 -8.73
C ASP A 136 -19.06 -8.44 -8.68
N PRO A 137 -20.01 -7.65 -8.13
CA PRO A 137 -19.87 -6.19 -8.04
C PRO A 137 -18.63 -5.73 -7.27
N GLY A 138 -18.09 -6.52 -6.34
CA GLY A 138 -16.86 -6.16 -5.65
C GLY A 138 -15.62 -6.16 -6.55
N PHE A 139 -15.68 -6.77 -7.75
CA PHE A 139 -14.66 -6.62 -8.80
C PHE A 139 -14.77 -5.30 -9.57
N GLY A 140 -15.67 -4.39 -9.17
CA GLY A 140 -15.66 -3.00 -9.62
C GLY A 140 -14.42 -2.22 -9.19
N LEU A 141 -13.74 -2.68 -8.13
CA LEU A 141 -12.46 -2.13 -7.71
C LEU A 141 -11.33 -2.74 -8.57
N VAL A 142 -10.57 -1.88 -9.26
CA VAL A 142 -9.37 -2.27 -10.03
C VAL A 142 -8.44 -3.15 -9.18
N LEU A 143 -8.27 -2.81 -7.91
CA LEU A 143 -7.45 -3.59 -7.00
C LEU A 143 -7.95 -5.02 -6.79
N ALA A 144 -9.27 -5.23 -6.70
CA ALA A 144 -9.84 -6.57 -6.57
C ALA A 144 -9.54 -7.44 -7.80
N VAL A 145 -9.63 -6.85 -9.00
CA VAL A 145 -9.25 -7.53 -10.25
C VAL A 145 -7.76 -7.87 -10.29
N HIS A 146 -6.89 -6.95 -9.84
CA HIS A 146 -5.45 -7.21 -9.76
C HIS A 146 -5.11 -8.31 -8.73
N MET A 147 -5.76 -8.31 -7.57
CA MET A 147 -5.60 -9.39 -6.59
C MET A 147 -6.06 -10.73 -7.18
N ALA A 148 -7.17 -10.77 -7.91
CA ALA A 148 -7.62 -11.98 -8.59
C ALA A 148 -6.61 -12.48 -9.62
N ALA A 149 -6.02 -11.57 -10.40
CA ALA A 149 -4.99 -11.90 -11.39
C ALA A 149 -3.73 -12.48 -10.75
N LEU A 150 -3.24 -11.88 -9.65
CA LEU A 150 -2.09 -12.40 -8.92
C LEU A 150 -2.41 -13.76 -8.28
N THR A 151 -3.54 -13.87 -7.59
CA THR A 151 -3.98 -15.12 -6.96
C THR A 151 -4.11 -16.25 -7.98
N ALA A 152 -4.68 -15.99 -9.16
CA ALA A 152 -4.80 -17.00 -10.22
C ALA A 152 -3.45 -17.51 -10.76
N LEU A 153 -2.39 -16.69 -10.74
CA LEU A 153 -1.03 -17.12 -11.10
C LEU A 153 -0.36 -17.95 -10.00
N LEU A 154 -0.62 -17.58 -8.74
CA LEU A 154 -0.04 -18.23 -7.57
C LEU A 154 -0.71 -19.57 -7.29
N ASP A 155 -2.04 -19.62 -7.40
CA ASP A 155 -2.83 -20.85 -7.40
C ASP A 155 -2.33 -21.71 -8.56
N GLN A 156 -1.82 -22.91 -8.28
CA GLN A 156 -1.53 -23.85 -9.36
C GLN A 156 -2.86 -24.06 -10.11
N PRO A 157 -2.94 -23.75 -11.42
CA PRO A 157 -4.22 -23.57 -12.11
C PRO A 157 -4.97 -24.90 -12.24
N THR A 158 -5.67 -25.28 -11.18
CA THR A 158 -6.72 -26.28 -11.19
C THR A 158 -8.03 -25.51 -11.17
N SER A 159 -8.61 -25.45 -12.36
CA SER A 159 -9.89 -24.88 -12.76
C SER A 159 -10.90 -24.57 -11.65
N GLY A 160 -11.32 -23.31 -11.62
CA GLY A 160 -12.74 -22.96 -11.48
C GLY A 160 -13.28 -22.76 -10.07
N ASP A 161 -13.03 -21.60 -9.49
CA ASP A 161 -14.11 -20.63 -9.19
C ASP A 161 -13.46 -19.26 -9.00
N GLY A 162 -13.99 -18.22 -9.64
CA GLY A 162 -13.48 -16.86 -9.48
C GLY A 162 -13.61 -16.40 -8.04
N GLY A 163 -14.64 -16.91 -7.36
CA GLY A 163 -14.96 -16.59 -5.98
C GLY A 163 -15.28 -15.11 -5.80
N SER A 164 -15.81 -14.77 -4.62
CA SER A 164 -15.95 -13.36 -4.26
C SER A 164 -14.56 -12.71 -4.09
N PRO A 165 -14.46 -11.38 -4.18
CA PRO A 165 -13.22 -10.66 -3.88
C PRO A 165 -12.63 -10.98 -2.50
N GLU A 166 -13.47 -11.29 -1.51
CA GLU A 166 -13.04 -11.68 -0.16
C GLU A 166 -12.38 -13.08 -0.17
N GLN A 167 -12.93 -14.02 -0.94
CA GLN A 167 -12.33 -15.34 -1.14
C GLN A 167 -11.01 -15.25 -1.92
N VAL A 168 -10.90 -14.32 -2.86
CA VAL A 168 -9.64 -13.99 -3.53
C VAL A 168 -8.61 -13.44 -2.53
N ALA A 169 -9.00 -12.51 -1.66
CA ALA A 169 -8.13 -11.96 -0.62
C ALA A 169 -7.68 -13.03 0.38
N ASP A 170 -8.58 -13.95 0.78
CA ASP A 170 -8.26 -15.09 1.65
C ASP A 170 -7.21 -16.01 1.04
N ARG A 171 -7.38 -16.37 -0.23
CA ARG A 171 -6.39 -17.19 -0.95
C ARG A 171 -5.06 -16.49 -1.06
N LEU A 172 -5.05 -15.19 -1.38
CA LEU A 172 -3.83 -14.41 -1.45
C LEU A 172 -3.10 -14.38 -0.09
N LEU A 173 -3.84 -14.14 1.00
CA LEU A 173 -3.28 -14.22 2.36
C LEU A 173 -2.74 -15.61 2.69
N GLN A 174 -3.31 -16.68 2.15
CA GLN A 174 -2.78 -18.03 2.36
C GLN A 174 -1.45 -18.28 1.63
N HIS A 175 -1.21 -17.64 0.47
CA HIS A 175 0.12 -17.59 -0.15
C HIS A 175 1.09 -16.79 0.71
N GLU A 176 0.64 -15.64 1.20
CA GLU A 176 1.42 -14.74 2.03
C GLU A 176 1.84 -15.39 3.37
N LYS A 177 0.93 -16.09 4.05
CA LYS A 177 1.22 -16.86 5.29
C LYS A 177 2.27 -17.94 5.12
N ARG A 178 2.27 -18.62 3.95
CA ARG A 178 3.32 -19.59 3.61
C ARG A 178 4.65 -18.88 3.42
N TYR A 179 4.66 -17.78 2.68
CA TYR A 179 5.85 -16.97 2.48
C TYR A 179 6.43 -16.45 3.82
N TRP A 180 5.59 -16.00 4.76
CA TRP A 180 6.02 -15.60 6.10
C TRP A 180 6.71 -16.73 6.85
N THR A 181 6.11 -17.91 6.85
CA THR A 181 6.67 -19.08 7.54
C THR A 181 8.02 -19.49 6.94
N ASP A 182 8.12 -19.52 5.61
CA ASP A 182 9.33 -19.93 4.91
C ASP A 182 10.46 -18.90 5.10
N THR A 183 10.17 -17.61 4.99
CA THR A 183 11.16 -16.54 5.19
C THR A 183 11.57 -16.35 6.64
N ALA A 184 10.68 -16.58 7.61
CA ALA A 184 11.02 -16.58 9.02
C ALA A 184 12.00 -17.71 9.34
N ARG A 185 11.75 -18.93 8.83
CA ARG A 185 12.63 -20.09 9.00
C ARG A 185 14.01 -19.86 8.42
N THR A 186 14.12 -19.30 7.21
CA THR A 186 15.44 -19.00 6.60
C THR A 186 16.25 -17.97 7.39
N ARG A 187 15.58 -17.13 8.19
CA ARG A 187 16.23 -16.17 9.10
C ARG A 187 16.40 -16.67 10.54
N GLY A 188 16.13 -17.95 10.80
CA GLY A 188 16.29 -18.56 12.13
C GLY A 188 15.28 -18.07 13.16
N ILE A 189 14.10 -17.60 12.72
CA ILE A 189 12.98 -17.22 13.59
C ILE A 189 12.12 -18.47 13.78
N ASP A 190 12.40 -19.24 14.83
CA ASP A 190 11.68 -20.46 15.17
C ASP A 190 10.43 -20.15 16.02
N ARG A 191 9.37 -19.65 15.39
CA ARG A 191 8.10 -19.33 16.05
C ARG A 191 6.92 -19.93 15.31
N SER A 192 5.82 -20.13 16.04
CA SER A 192 4.60 -20.67 15.45
C SER A 192 4.03 -19.69 14.42
N ALA A 193 3.25 -20.21 13.46
CA ALA A 193 2.57 -19.37 12.47
C ALA A 193 1.72 -18.28 13.14
N GLY A 194 0.98 -18.61 14.20
CA GLY A 194 0.19 -17.65 14.96
C GLY A 194 1.02 -16.52 15.59
N SER A 195 2.22 -16.82 16.10
CA SER A 195 3.13 -15.80 16.64
C SER A 195 3.72 -14.90 15.55
N LEU A 196 3.99 -15.45 14.35
CA LEU A 196 4.42 -14.66 13.21
C LEU A 196 3.30 -13.72 12.74
N GLU A 197 2.06 -14.24 12.66
CA GLU A 197 0.88 -13.43 12.33
C GLU A 197 0.66 -12.29 13.33
N GLN A 198 0.81 -12.55 14.63
CA GLN A 198 0.74 -11.51 15.67
C GLN A 198 1.83 -10.44 15.49
N ALA A 199 3.07 -10.84 15.14
CA ALA A 199 4.15 -9.90 14.87
C ALA A 199 3.86 -9.02 13.65
N ILE A 200 3.27 -9.59 12.60
CA ILE A 200 2.88 -8.86 11.40
C ILE A 200 1.69 -7.95 11.65
N ALA A 201 0.70 -8.40 12.43
CA ALA A 201 -0.42 -7.57 12.87
C ALA A 201 0.09 -6.37 13.70
N ALA A 202 1.00 -6.62 14.65
CA ALA A 202 1.63 -5.57 15.43
C ALA A 202 2.42 -4.59 14.55
N ALA A 203 3.19 -5.05 13.57
CA ALA A 203 3.92 -4.16 12.65
C ALA A 203 3.00 -3.37 11.72
N THR A 204 1.89 -3.97 11.29
CA THR A 204 0.90 -3.32 10.43
C THR A 204 0.10 -2.25 11.19
N LEU A 205 -0.22 -2.49 12.46
CA LEU A 205 -0.94 -1.54 13.33
C LEU A 205 -0.02 -0.51 13.98
N CYS A 206 1.21 -0.89 14.30
CA CYS A 206 2.20 -0.05 14.96
C CYS A 206 3.33 0.28 13.99
N GLY A 207 3.41 1.55 13.59
CA GLY A 207 4.63 2.07 12.99
C GLY A 207 5.80 2.02 13.97
N ALA A 208 7.02 2.03 13.43
CA ALA A 208 8.25 2.23 14.18
C ALA A 208 9.15 3.13 13.36
N THR A 209 9.83 4.09 13.97
CA THR A 209 10.76 4.99 13.26
C THR A 209 12.20 4.48 13.27
N ASN A 210 12.50 3.55 14.18
CA ASN A 210 13.83 3.00 14.38
C ASN A 210 13.78 1.55 14.92
N PRO A 211 14.90 0.81 14.89
CA PRO A 211 14.97 -0.57 15.40
C PRO A 211 14.58 -0.73 16.87
N ASP A 212 14.84 0.27 17.72
CA ASP A 212 14.56 0.19 19.16
C ASP A 212 13.05 0.28 19.44
N GLU A 213 12.35 1.19 18.77
CA GLU A 213 10.89 1.29 18.81
C GLU A 213 10.23 0.01 18.28
N ALA A 214 10.78 -0.54 17.19
CA ALA A 214 10.37 -1.80 16.63
C ALA A 214 10.51 -2.95 17.64
N ALA A 215 11.67 -3.07 18.29
CA ALA A 215 11.90 -4.07 19.33
C ALA A 215 10.98 -3.89 20.54
N ALA A 216 10.65 -2.64 20.90
CA ALA A 216 9.71 -2.32 21.98
C ALA A 216 8.27 -2.70 21.63
N ALA A 217 7.84 -2.50 20.37
CA ALA A 217 6.55 -2.97 19.89
C ALA A 217 6.45 -4.50 19.98
N LEU A 218 7.47 -5.21 19.49
CA LEU A 218 7.52 -6.67 19.52
C LEU A 218 7.61 -7.25 20.94
N ALA A 219 8.24 -6.54 21.88
CA ALA A 219 8.35 -6.98 23.27
C ALA A 219 7.00 -7.12 24.00
N ARG A 220 5.92 -6.55 23.45
CA ARG A 220 4.55 -6.68 23.99
C ARG A 220 3.88 -8.01 23.60
N LEU A 221 4.43 -8.73 22.62
CA LEU A 221 3.85 -9.98 22.14
C LEU A 221 4.31 -11.16 22.99
N PRO A 222 3.41 -12.03 23.50
CA PRO A 222 3.76 -13.15 24.38
C PRO A 222 4.92 -13.99 23.88
N ALA A 223 4.95 -14.31 22.58
CA ALA A 223 5.97 -15.14 21.93
C ALA A 223 7.36 -14.49 21.82
N LEU A 224 7.48 -13.20 22.13
CA LEU A 224 8.68 -12.38 22.06
C LEU A 224 8.97 -11.64 23.39
N THR A 225 8.26 -12.01 24.46
CA THR A 225 8.52 -11.52 25.82
C THR A 225 9.76 -12.17 26.44
N GLY A 226 10.38 -11.48 27.39
CA GLY A 226 11.61 -11.91 28.07
C GLY A 226 12.70 -10.84 27.98
N THR A 227 13.66 -10.86 28.90
CA THR A 227 14.72 -9.84 29.02
C THR A 227 16.13 -10.38 28.80
N ASP A 228 16.27 -11.67 28.49
CA ASP A 228 17.58 -12.27 28.21
C ASP A 228 18.12 -11.88 26.82
N GLY A 229 19.43 -12.08 26.63
CA GLY A 229 20.12 -11.75 25.38
C GLY A 229 19.57 -12.53 24.18
N THR A 230 19.15 -13.78 24.39
CA THR A 230 18.55 -14.62 23.33
C THR A 230 17.22 -14.07 22.82
N THR A 231 16.38 -13.53 23.71
CA THR A 231 15.10 -12.91 23.36
C THR A 231 15.33 -11.57 22.70
N HIS A 232 16.32 -10.80 23.16
CA HIS A 232 16.71 -9.56 22.51
C HIS A 232 17.17 -9.80 21.05
N ASP A 233 18.04 -10.78 20.83
CA ASP A 233 18.50 -11.16 19.49
C ASP A 233 17.36 -11.64 18.61
N LEU A 234 16.43 -12.43 19.16
CA LEU A 234 15.24 -12.86 18.45
C LEU A 234 14.37 -11.66 18.02
N ARG A 235 14.08 -10.73 18.93
CA ARG A 235 13.30 -9.51 18.61
C ARG A 235 13.99 -8.68 17.53
N ASN A 236 15.31 -8.53 17.61
CA ASN A 236 16.07 -7.80 16.61
C ASN A 236 15.99 -8.48 15.23
N ARG A 237 16.14 -9.82 15.17
CA ARG A 237 15.97 -10.58 13.92
C ARG A 237 14.55 -10.47 13.36
N THR A 238 13.53 -10.58 14.21
CA THR A 238 12.12 -10.43 13.81
C THR A 238 11.85 -9.03 13.26
N ALA A 239 12.40 -7.98 13.90
CA ALA A 239 12.25 -6.61 13.43
C ALA A 239 12.84 -6.39 12.03
N HIS A 240 14.06 -6.88 11.79
CA HIS A 240 14.70 -6.80 10.47
C HIS A 240 14.05 -7.73 9.43
N TRP A 241 13.43 -8.82 9.87
CA TRP A 241 12.58 -9.67 9.02
C TRP A 241 11.35 -8.91 8.55
N LEU A 242 10.61 -8.27 9.46
CA LEU A 242 9.44 -7.45 9.12
C LEU A 242 9.79 -6.29 8.19
N ALA A 243 10.85 -5.53 8.50
CA ALA A 243 11.33 -4.44 7.64
C ALA A 243 11.77 -4.92 6.25
N GLY A 244 12.25 -6.16 6.14
CA GLY A 244 12.61 -6.77 4.86
C GLY A 244 11.41 -7.30 4.07
N LEU A 245 10.36 -7.76 4.75
CA LEU A 245 9.10 -8.18 4.12
C LEU A 245 8.31 -6.96 3.61
N TYR A 246 8.20 -5.95 4.46
CA TYR A 246 7.43 -4.75 4.21
C TYR A 246 8.32 -3.52 4.39
N PRO A 247 9.07 -3.13 3.35
CA PRO A 247 9.79 -1.86 3.38
C PRO A 247 8.77 -0.71 3.47
N PRO A 248 9.08 0.37 4.20
CA PRO A 248 8.23 1.56 4.27
C PRO A 248 7.90 2.09 2.87
N ALA A 249 6.66 2.53 2.68
CA ALA A 249 6.27 3.17 1.44
C ALA A 249 7.04 4.50 1.23
N PRO A 250 7.24 4.96 -0.02
CA PRO A 250 8.05 6.15 -0.31
C PRO A 250 7.52 7.48 0.28
N ASP A 251 6.28 7.49 0.76
CA ASP A 251 5.60 8.57 1.48
C ASP A 251 5.76 8.46 3.01
N GLN A 252 5.99 7.26 3.55
CA GLN A 252 6.30 6.99 4.95
C GLN A 252 7.81 7.16 5.27
N THR A 253 8.36 8.29 4.83
CA THR A 253 9.80 8.57 5.01
C THR A 253 10.14 8.64 6.50
N GLY A 254 11.07 7.80 6.95
CA GLY A 254 11.52 7.75 8.36
C GLY A 254 10.88 6.64 9.19
N GLN A 255 10.00 5.81 8.61
CA GLN A 255 9.63 4.55 9.24
C GLN A 255 10.70 3.47 9.02
N PHE A 256 10.79 2.53 9.95
CA PHE A 256 11.70 1.39 9.94
C PHE A 256 11.10 0.19 9.21
N TRP A 257 9.79 -0.04 9.36
CA TRP A 257 9.02 -1.03 8.60
C TRP A 257 7.71 -0.42 8.11
N GLY A 258 7.11 -1.03 7.10
CA GLY A 258 5.73 -0.83 6.70
C GLY A 258 4.81 -1.93 7.26
N GLY A 259 3.60 -1.99 6.74
CA GLY A 259 2.64 -3.06 6.97
C GLY A 259 2.36 -3.87 5.72
N ILE A 260 1.45 -4.84 5.83
CA ILE A 260 0.92 -5.56 4.67
C ILE A 260 0.43 -4.55 3.62
N SER A 261 0.77 -4.79 2.36
CA SER A 261 0.33 -3.99 1.22
C SER A 261 -0.34 -4.90 0.19
N PRO A 262 -1.44 -4.47 -0.46
CA PRO A 262 -2.11 -3.17 -0.33
C PRO A 262 -2.97 -3.04 0.94
N ASP A 263 -3.35 -1.81 1.33
CA ASP A 263 -4.13 -1.53 2.54
C ASP A 263 -5.40 -2.38 2.66
N ARG A 264 -6.12 -2.62 1.55
CA ARG A 264 -7.31 -3.48 1.56
C ARG A 264 -7.00 -4.91 2.00
N LEU A 265 -5.84 -5.44 1.62
CA LEU A 265 -5.40 -6.76 2.05
C LEU A 265 -4.99 -6.75 3.53
N ALA A 266 -4.39 -5.65 3.98
CA ALA A 266 -4.06 -5.44 5.39
C ALA A 266 -5.32 -5.34 6.27
N GLU A 267 -6.31 -4.54 5.86
CA GLU A 267 -7.64 -4.42 6.49
C GLU A 267 -8.29 -5.79 6.62
N HIS A 268 -8.30 -6.57 5.53
CA HIS A 268 -8.88 -7.92 5.49
C HIS A 268 -8.14 -8.88 6.43
N PHE A 269 -6.80 -8.85 6.43
CA PHE A 269 -5.98 -9.64 7.34
C PHE A 269 -6.27 -9.29 8.81
N LEU A 270 -6.26 -8.01 9.15
CA LEU A 270 -6.50 -7.53 10.52
C LEU A 270 -7.91 -7.87 10.99
N ALA A 271 -8.92 -7.68 10.13
CA ALA A 271 -10.30 -8.05 10.45
C ALA A 271 -10.41 -9.55 10.78
N ARG A 272 -9.79 -10.43 9.99
CA ARG A 272 -9.78 -11.88 10.24
C ARG A 272 -8.96 -12.26 11.48
N HIS A 273 -7.83 -11.60 11.70
CA HIS A 273 -6.94 -11.91 12.82
C HIS A 273 -7.55 -11.50 14.17
N LEU A 274 -8.21 -10.34 14.23
CA LEU A 274 -8.85 -9.83 15.45
C LEU A 274 -10.18 -10.54 15.76
N THR A 275 -10.96 -10.93 14.74
CA THR A 275 -12.21 -11.69 14.95
C THR A 275 -11.96 -13.17 15.28
N GLY A 276 -10.85 -13.75 14.82
CA GLY A 276 -10.45 -15.12 15.12
C GLY A 276 -9.76 -15.30 16.47
N ASN A 277 -9.29 -14.21 17.10
CA ASN A 277 -8.70 -14.19 18.44
C ASN A 277 -9.37 -13.10 19.29
N PRO A 278 -10.66 -13.23 19.65
CA PRO A 278 -11.23 -12.38 20.67
C PRO A 278 -10.51 -12.68 22.00
N ASP A 279 -10.00 -11.64 22.65
CA ASP A 279 -9.39 -11.72 23.99
C ASP A 279 -10.26 -12.49 25.01
#